data_AF-A0A923E974-F1
#
_entry.id   AF-A0A923E974-F1
#
_cell.length_a   1.000
_cell.length_b   1.000
_cell.length_c   1.000
_cell.angle_alpha   90.00
_cell.angle_beta   90.00
_cell.angle_gamma   90.00
#
_symmetry.space_group_name_H-M   'P 1'
#
loop_
_entity.id
_entity.type
_entity.pdbx_description
1 polymer ?
#
loop_
_entity_poly.entity_id
_entity_poly.type
_entity_poly.pdbx_seq_one_letter_code
_entity_poly.pdbx_strand_id
1 'polypeptide(L)'
;MKAKFLKKEIVLVTLSLLFSNILIGCSTNKSTTDSYNKPNSSISQEGKKEISKDSSKEVNSTEKLEKDEKYKNNVSPEKAKVSSKVKLYKGIYFDDRRFGDNILNLKTYCEVAISNITDTSFDFTIYEVDAKTENKKVIFLTNTAVFTGDGTKAAFYGKNYTLHFTFPDNHKAYPAVTDMEISGFEPLKSRTYVNNGVPGHEFS
;
A
#
# COMPACT_ATOMS: atom_id res chain seq x y z
N MET A 1 -44.88 -1.09 42.21
CA MET A 1 -43.73 -0.41 42.88
C MET A 1 -42.50 -1.28 42.74
N LYS A 2 -41.28 -0.82 42.42
CA LYS A 2 -40.78 0.45 41.83
C LYS A 2 -39.64 0.02 40.87
N ALA A 3 -39.63 0.46 39.62
CA ALA A 3 -38.49 0.20 38.72
C ALA A 3 -37.29 1.09 39.11
N LYS A 4 -36.08 0.51 39.21
CA LYS A 4 -34.85 1.27 39.48
C LYS A 4 -34.26 1.74 38.15
N PHE A 5 -34.41 3.03 37.84
CA PHE A 5 -33.66 3.65 36.74
C PHE A 5 -32.17 3.76 37.11
N LEU A 6 -31.31 3.10 36.33
CA LEU A 6 -29.87 3.32 36.39
C LEU A 6 -29.52 4.58 35.59
N LYS A 7 -29.19 5.65 36.30
CA LYS A 7 -28.58 6.85 35.72
C LYS A 7 -27.22 6.47 35.13
N LYS A 8 -27.05 6.64 33.81
CA LYS A 8 -25.75 6.49 33.14
C LYS A 8 -25.18 7.88 32.89
N GLU A 9 -24.30 8.34 33.76
CA GLU A 9 -23.60 9.62 33.60
C GLU A 9 -22.73 9.56 32.33
N ILE A 10 -22.91 10.50 31.40
CA ILE A 10 -22.14 10.60 30.15
C ILE A 10 -21.07 11.67 30.35
N VAL A 11 -19.82 11.25 30.50
CA VAL A 11 -18.66 12.15 30.59
C VAL A 11 -18.35 12.69 29.20
N LEU A 12 -18.75 13.95 28.94
CA LEU A 12 -18.53 14.62 27.67
C LEU A 12 -17.08 15.15 27.58
N VAL A 13 -16.18 14.37 26.97
CA VAL A 13 -14.78 14.79 26.76
C VAL A 13 -14.70 15.69 25.53
N THR A 14 -14.49 16.99 25.74
CA THR A 14 -14.33 17.98 24.66
C THR A 14 -12.92 17.93 24.06
N LEU A 15 -12.79 17.36 22.86
CA LEU A 15 -11.53 17.34 22.11
C LEU A 15 -11.23 18.72 21.52
N SER A 16 -10.25 19.42 22.08
CA SER A 16 -9.84 20.76 21.60
C SER A 16 -8.77 20.65 20.50
N LEU A 17 -9.08 21.11 19.30
CA LEU A 17 -8.17 21.09 18.14
C LEU A 17 -7.34 22.38 18.06
N LEU A 18 -6.04 22.29 18.36
CA LEU A 18 -5.09 23.39 18.14
C LEU A 18 -4.48 23.30 16.74
N PHE A 19 -5.00 24.09 15.80
CA PHE A 19 -4.44 24.24 14.46
C PHE A 19 -3.27 25.23 14.45
N SER A 20 -2.05 24.73 14.57
CA SER A 20 -0.82 25.54 14.45
C SER A 20 -0.46 25.82 12.98
N ASN A 21 -1.12 26.81 12.38
CA ASN A 21 -0.71 27.35 11.08
C ASN A 21 0.63 28.10 11.20
N ILE A 22 1.70 27.54 10.63
CA ILE A 22 2.97 28.27 10.41
C ILE A 22 3.23 28.32 8.91
N LEU A 23 3.07 29.50 8.32
CA LEU A 23 3.22 29.77 6.89
C LEU A 23 4.34 30.80 6.66
N ILE A 24 5.60 30.34 6.77
CA ILE A 24 6.81 31.04 6.31
C ILE A 24 7.74 29.95 5.74
N GLY A 25 8.38 30.08 4.59
CA GLY A 25 8.30 31.14 3.57
C GLY A 25 9.35 30.88 2.49
N CYS A 26 9.08 31.18 1.22
CA CYS A 26 10.03 30.92 0.14
C CYS A 26 11.22 31.90 0.16
N SER A 27 12.43 31.39 -0.07
CA SER A 27 13.57 32.22 -0.48
C SER A 27 14.43 31.47 -1.49
N THR A 28 14.26 31.80 -2.78
CA THR A 28 15.07 31.27 -3.88
C THR A 28 16.29 32.15 -4.12
N ASN A 29 17.48 31.68 -3.75
CA ASN A 29 18.74 32.31 -4.17
C ASN A 29 19.45 31.40 -5.19
N LYS A 30 19.69 31.94 -6.39
CA LYS A 30 20.36 31.26 -7.51
C LYS A 30 21.54 32.11 -8.00
N SER A 31 22.75 31.64 -7.72
CA SER A 31 23.99 32.01 -8.41
C SER A 31 24.83 30.74 -8.46
N THR A 32 24.92 30.07 -9.61
CA THR A 32 25.89 30.35 -10.69
C THR A 32 27.31 29.94 -10.28
N THR A 33 27.83 28.99 -11.04
CA THR A 33 29.19 28.41 -11.03
C THR A 33 30.32 29.44 -11.02
N ASP A 34 31.48 29.05 -10.48
CA ASP A 34 32.74 29.14 -11.24
C ASP A 34 33.85 28.14 -10.83
N SER A 35 34.25 27.33 -11.81
CA SER A 35 35.62 26.95 -12.22
C SER A 35 36.83 26.94 -11.25
N TYR A 36 37.47 25.75 -11.11
CA TYR A 36 38.93 25.45 -11.01
C TYR A 36 39.87 26.35 -10.15
N ASN A 37 40.69 25.84 -9.20
CA ASN A 37 41.84 24.95 -9.48
C ASN A 37 42.51 24.31 -8.22
N LYS A 38 43.40 23.32 -8.44
CA LYS A 38 44.40 22.71 -7.50
C LYS A 38 45.71 23.55 -7.49
N PRO A 39 46.79 23.26 -6.70
CA PRO A 39 47.05 22.26 -5.63
C PRO A 39 47.54 22.94 -4.29
N ASN A 40 48.25 22.38 -3.29
CA ASN A 40 49.04 21.13 -3.16
C ASN A 40 49.30 20.67 -1.69
N SER A 41 49.62 19.38 -1.52
CA SER A 41 50.48 18.71 -0.50
C SER A 41 50.74 19.32 0.91
N SER A 42 50.40 18.56 1.96
CA SER A 42 51.32 18.31 3.11
C SER A 42 50.97 17.03 3.92
N ILE A 43 51.89 16.63 4.80
CA ILE A 43 52.07 15.34 5.52
C ILE A 43 52.72 15.70 6.89
N SER A 44 52.53 15.06 8.06
CA SER A 44 51.94 13.76 8.50
C SER A 44 51.09 13.96 9.81
N GLN A 45 50.74 13.02 10.73
CA GLN A 45 50.95 11.56 10.93
C GLN A 45 49.90 10.94 11.91
N GLU A 46 49.62 9.64 11.75
CA GLU A 46 49.59 8.55 12.77
C GLU A 46 49.08 8.74 14.22
N GLY A 47 48.19 7.83 14.64
CA GLY A 47 47.85 7.56 16.05
C GLY A 47 46.90 6.37 16.22
N LYS A 48 47.29 5.34 16.99
CA LYS A 48 46.42 4.22 17.46
C LYS A 48 45.62 4.72 18.68
N LYS A 49 44.45 4.18 19.10
CA LYS A 49 44.08 2.82 19.55
C LYS A 49 42.53 2.82 19.78
N GLU A 50 41.76 1.79 20.12
CA GLU A 50 41.94 0.35 20.45
C GLU A 50 40.67 -0.42 19.96
N ILE A 51 40.10 -1.31 20.77
CA ILE A 51 38.89 -2.14 20.57
C ILE A 51 38.18 -2.25 21.93
N SER A 52 36.86 -2.42 21.98
CA SER A 52 36.19 -3.08 23.12
C SER A 52 35.07 -4.02 22.65
N LYS A 53 34.88 -5.11 23.40
CA LYS A 53 33.77 -6.06 23.30
C LYS A 53 33.04 -6.07 24.63
N ASP A 54 31.72 -6.29 24.58
CA ASP A 54 31.08 -7.18 25.54
C ASP A 54 29.90 -7.92 24.88
N SER A 55 29.31 -8.91 25.55
CA SER A 55 28.35 -9.87 24.98
C SER A 55 27.29 -10.39 25.96
N SER A 56 26.36 -11.18 25.41
CA SER A 56 25.28 -11.96 26.05
C SER A 56 23.95 -11.21 26.21
N LYS A 57 22.81 -11.72 25.72
CA LYS A 57 22.32 -13.11 25.84
C LYS A 57 21.39 -13.49 24.68
N GLU A 58 21.54 -14.71 24.18
CA GLU A 58 20.45 -15.41 23.48
C GLU A 58 19.46 -15.97 24.51
N VAL A 59 18.17 -16.01 24.15
CA VAL A 59 17.22 -17.01 24.66
C VAL A 59 16.48 -17.55 23.45
N ASN A 60 16.68 -18.83 23.16
CA ASN A 60 16.02 -19.51 22.05
C ASN A 60 14.55 -19.80 22.40
N SER A 61 13.64 -19.63 21.44
CA SER A 61 12.27 -20.13 21.51
C SER A 61 11.75 -20.32 20.08
N THR A 62 12.15 -21.47 19.51
CA THR A 62 11.66 -21.98 18.23
C THR A 62 10.31 -22.68 18.44
N GLU A 63 9.60 -22.94 17.34
CA GLU A 63 8.20 -23.41 17.22
C GLU A 63 7.17 -22.26 17.31
N LYS A 64 6.28 -22.07 16.32
CA LYS A 64 5.84 -22.97 15.23
C LYS A 64 5.82 -22.28 13.86
N LEU A 65 6.25 -23.01 12.83
CA LEU A 65 6.32 -22.57 11.42
C LEU A 65 4.98 -22.73 10.65
N GLU A 66 5.04 -22.42 9.34
CA GLU A 66 4.11 -22.87 8.28
C GLU A 66 2.83 -22.05 8.00
N LYS A 67 2.99 -20.84 7.40
CA LYS A 67 2.19 -20.49 6.20
C LYS A 67 2.69 -19.35 5.29
N ASP A 68 3.57 -18.47 5.78
CA ASP A 68 3.76 -17.14 5.15
C ASP A 68 4.78 -17.04 3.98
N GLU A 69 5.43 -18.13 3.57
CA GLU A 69 6.54 -18.04 2.59
C GLU A 69 6.14 -18.02 1.10
N LYS A 70 4.89 -18.35 0.75
CA LYS A 70 4.50 -18.67 -0.64
C LYS A 70 4.61 -17.50 -1.64
N TYR A 71 4.71 -16.25 -1.15
CA TYR A 71 4.67 -15.04 -1.98
C TYR A 71 5.98 -14.23 -1.97
N LYS A 72 7.11 -14.87 -1.66
CA LYS A 72 8.43 -14.23 -1.80
C LYS A 72 8.73 -13.86 -3.27
N ASN A 73 9.16 -12.61 -3.45
CA ASN A 73 9.30 -11.88 -4.71
C ASN A 73 9.93 -12.67 -5.86
N ASN A 74 9.37 -12.56 -7.06
CA ASN A 74 9.96 -13.07 -8.29
C ASN A 74 9.65 -12.13 -9.47
N VAL A 75 10.62 -11.96 -10.37
CA VAL A 75 10.63 -10.93 -11.43
C VAL A 75 9.71 -11.31 -12.60
N SER A 76 8.98 -10.32 -13.15
CA SER A 76 8.20 -10.48 -14.39
C SER A 76 9.11 -10.75 -15.59
N PRO A 77 8.78 -11.70 -16.48
CA PRO A 77 9.38 -11.79 -17.80
C PRO A 77 9.17 -10.48 -18.57
N GLU A 78 10.13 -10.12 -19.41
CA GLU A 78 10.03 -8.95 -20.29
C GLU A 78 9.02 -9.24 -21.43
N LYS A 79 7.80 -8.71 -21.28
CA LYS A 79 6.80 -8.66 -22.35
C LYS A 79 6.78 -7.27 -22.98
N ALA A 80 6.33 -7.20 -24.23
CA ALA A 80 6.06 -5.95 -24.92
C ALA A 80 5.14 -5.06 -24.06
N LYS A 81 5.57 -3.83 -23.79
CA LYS A 81 4.84 -2.87 -22.95
C LYS A 81 3.62 -2.36 -23.70
N VAL A 82 2.43 -2.68 -23.21
CA VAL A 82 1.15 -2.20 -23.75
C VAL A 82 0.76 -0.94 -22.98
N SER A 83 0.36 0.12 -23.68
CA SER A 83 -0.21 1.31 -23.03
C SER A 83 -1.65 1.05 -22.55
N SER A 84 -2.00 1.56 -21.38
CA SER A 84 -3.34 1.47 -20.81
C SER A 84 -4.37 2.20 -21.68
N LYS A 85 -5.57 1.62 -21.77
CA LYS A 85 -6.79 2.33 -22.21
C LYS A 85 -7.69 2.75 -21.05
N VAL A 86 -7.45 2.22 -19.85
CA VAL A 86 -8.17 2.58 -18.63
C VAL A 86 -7.40 3.60 -17.81
N LYS A 87 -8.12 4.46 -17.11
CA LYS A 87 -7.58 5.46 -16.19
C LYS A 87 -7.62 4.88 -14.77
N LEU A 88 -6.57 4.14 -14.42
CA LEU A 88 -6.37 3.60 -13.08
C LEU A 88 -5.94 4.72 -12.11
N TYR A 89 -6.42 4.69 -10.86
CA TYR A 89 -6.10 5.70 -9.84
C TYR A 89 -5.28 5.11 -8.70
N LYS A 90 -4.35 5.91 -8.16
CA LYS A 90 -3.63 5.63 -6.91
C LYS A 90 -4.62 5.66 -5.75
N GLY A 91 -4.59 4.66 -4.87
CA GLY A 91 -5.53 4.57 -3.76
C GLY A 91 -5.57 3.18 -3.14
N ILE A 92 -6.58 2.95 -2.30
CA ILE A 92 -6.93 1.62 -1.80
C ILE A 92 -8.22 1.19 -2.50
N TYR A 93 -8.22 0.00 -3.09
CA TYR A 93 -9.41 -0.67 -3.61
C TYR A 93 -9.84 -1.67 -2.54
N PHE A 94 -11.01 -1.45 -1.95
CA PHE A 94 -11.53 -2.19 -0.80
C PHE A 94 -12.44 -3.33 -1.26
N ASP A 95 -12.37 -4.48 -0.58
CA ASP A 95 -13.30 -5.59 -0.75
C ASP A 95 -14.76 -5.09 -0.65
N ASP A 96 -15.56 -5.28 -1.70
CA ASP A 96 -16.94 -4.77 -1.82
C ASP A 96 -17.84 -5.12 -0.62
N ARG A 97 -17.61 -6.29 -0.02
CA ARG A 97 -18.26 -6.76 1.22
C ARG A 97 -18.11 -5.80 2.41
N ARG A 98 -17.18 -4.84 2.38
CA ARG A 98 -17.06 -3.77 3.40
C ARG A 98 -18.26 -2.82 3.40
N PHE A 99 -19.02 -2.72 2.30
CA PHE A 99 -20.10 -1.73 2.13
C PHE A 99 -21.51 -2.34 2.17
N GLY A 100 -21.64 -3.67 2.26
CA GLY A 100 -22.93 -4.36 2.34
C GLY A 100 -23.36 -4.76 3.76
N ASP A 101 -24.64 -5.06 3.94
CA ASP A 101 -25.30 -5.37 5.23
C ASP A 101 -24.59 -6.45 6.08
N ASN A 102 -23.82 -7.33 5.44
CA ASN A 102 -23.12 -8.43 6.08
C ASN A 102 -21.77 -8.06 6.72
N ILE A 103 -21.39 -6.78 6.77
CA ILE A 103 -20.12 -6.31 7.38
C ILE A 103 -19.89 -6.86 8.79
N LEU A 104 -20.94 -7.00 9.61
CA LEU A 104 -20.86 -7.53 10.98
C LEU A 104 -20.41 -9.01 11.08
N ASN A 105 -20.57 -9.77 9.98
CA ASN A 105 -20.17 -11.17 9.87
C ASN A 105 -18.76 -11.34 9.25
N LEU A 106 -18.19 -10.26 8.70
CA LEU A 106 -16.86 -10.23 8.10
C LEU A 106 -15.81 -10.36 9.21
N LYS A 107 -14.88 -11.33 9.08
CA LYS A 107 -13.78 -11.53 10.03
C LYS A 107 -12.50 -10.89 9.52
N THR A 108 -12.10 -11.27 8.31
CA THR A 108 -11.06 -10.61 7.53
C THR A 108 -11.56 -10.32 6.11
N TYR A 109 -10.97 -9.30 5.50
CA TYR A 109 -11.18 -8.92 4.10
C TYR A 109 -9.84 -8.46 3.51
N CYS A 110 -9.78 -8.26 2.19
CA CYS A 110 -8.55 -7.80 1.55
C CYS A 110 -8.61 -6.33 1.11
N GLU A 111 -7.45 -5.68 1.09
CA GLU A 111 -7.26 -4.35 0.50
C GLU A 111 -6.15 -4.40 -0.53
N VAL A 112 -6.40 -3.81 -1.69
CA VAL A 112 -5.41 -3.68 -2.78
C VAL A 112 -4.96 -2.22 -2.82
N ALA A 113 -3.74 -1.95 -2.35
CA ALA A 113 -3.13 -0.65 -2.49
C ALA A 113 -2.48 -0.53 -3.87
N ILE A 114 -2.80 0.52 -4.62
CA ILE A 114 -2.25 0.82 -5.95
C ILE A 114 -1.39 2.06 -5.89
N SER A 115 -0.20 2.01 -6.50
CA SER A 115 0.78 3.09 -6.53
C SER A 115 1.61 3.07 -7.83
N ASN A 116 2.49 4.06 -8.01
CA ASN A 116 3.49 4.14 -9.08
C ASN A 116 2.95 3.81 -10.49
N ILE A 117 1.76 4.35 -10.80
CA ILE A 117 1.08 4.14 -12.08
C ILE A 117 1.86 4.86 -13.19
N THR A 118 2.12 4.14 -14.26
CA THR A 118 2.64 4.64 -15.53
C THR A 118 1.67 4.27 -16.65
N ASP A 119 1.90 4.78 -17.86
CA ASP A 119 1.13 4.39 -19.04
C ASP A 119 1.13 2.87 -19.30
N THR A 120 2.12 2.12 -18.77
CA THR A 120 2.33 0.70 -19.11
C THR A 120 2.34 -0.25 -17.90
N SER A 121 2.26 0.27 -16.68
CA SER A 121 2.41 -0.50 -15.44
C SER A 121 1.81 0.18 -14.22
N PHE A 122 1.65 -0.55 -13.12
CA PHE A 122 1.41 -0.01 -11.79
C PHE A 122 1.96 -0.94 -10.71
N ASP A 123 2.34 -0.40 -9.56
CA ASP A 123 2.71 -1.19 -8.39
C ASP A 123 1.47 -1.47 -7.54
N PHE A 124 1.37 -2.71 -7.03
CA PHE A 124 0.29 -3.14 -6.15
C PHE A 124 0.83 -3.87 -4.91
N THR A 125 0.16 -3.67 -3.78
CA THR A 125 0.41 -4.38 -2.52
C THR A 125 -0.92 -4.89 -2.00
N ILE A 126 -0.98 -6.12 -1.45
CA ILE A 126 -2.23 -6.71 -0.95
C ILE A 126 -2.11 -6.98 0.54
N TYR A 127 -3.09 -6.47 1.27
CA TYR A 127 -3.23 -6.63 2.72
C TYR A 127 -4.42 -7.52 3.03
N GLU A 128 -4.28 -8.41 4.01
CA GLU A 128 -5.41 -8.91 4.79
C GLU A 128 -5.64 -7.95 5.96
N VAL A 129 -6.91 -7.62 6.24
CA VAL A 129 -7.29 -6.74 7.33
C VAL A 129 -8.29 -7.42 8.25
N ASP A 130 -8.04 -7.37 9.56
CA ASP A 130 -9.02 -7.80 10.58
C ASP A 130 -10.14 -6.76 10.70
N ALA A 131 -11.38 -7.19 10.45
CA ALA A 131 -12.55 -6.31 10.33
C ALA A 131 -13.07 -5.77 11.68
N LYS A 132 -12.43 -6.09 12.80
CA LYS A 132 -12.79 -5.59 14.14
C LYS A 132 -11.76 -4.63 14.72
N THR A 133 -10.51 -4.73 14.26
CA THR A 133 -9.38 -3.97 14.79
C THR A 133 -8.68 -3.12 13.72
N GLU A 134 -9.06 -3.25 12.44
CA GLU A 134 -8.44 -2.62 11.26
C GLU A 134 -6.92 -2.91 11.12
N ASN A 135 -6.40 -3.89 11.87
CA ASN A 135 -5.00 -4.32 11.79
C ASN A 135 -4.70 -4.96 10.43
N LYS A 136 -3.67 -4.46 9.74
CA LYS A 136 -3.33 -4.86 8.36
C LYS A 136 -2.08 -5.73 8.32
N LYS A 137 -2.21 -6.96 7.81
CA LYS A 137 -1.10 -7.86 7.49
C LYS A 137 -0.82 -7.79 5.99
N VAL A 138 0.42 -7.53 5.58
CA VAL A 138 0.80 -7.70 4.16
C VAL A 138 0.77 -9.20 3.83
N ILE A 139 -0.12 -9.62 2.93
CA ILE A 139 -0.20 -11.00 2.43
C ILE A 139 0.42 -11.15 1.04
N PHE A 140 0.64 -10.03 0.34
CA PHE A 140 1.37 -9.97 -0.92
C PHE A 140 2.23 -8.70 -0.94
N LEU A 141 3.56 -8.88 -1.04
CA LEU A 141 4.53 -7.78 -1.09
C LEU A 141 4.34 -6.92 -2.34
N THR A 142 4.82 -5.67 -2.30
CA THR A 142 4.72 -4.74 -3.44
C THR A 142 5.41 -5.32 -4.68
N ASN A 143 4.65 -5.47 -5.76
CA ASN A 143 5.14 -5.92 -7.07
C ASN A 143 4.50 -5.08 -8.18
N THR A 144 5.11 -5.08 -9.37
CA THR A 144 4.63 -4.32 -10.53
C THR A 144 3.79 -5.20 -11.45
N ALA A 145 2.52 -4.82 -11.69
CA ALA A 145 1.71 -5.36 -12.78
C ALA A 145 1.92 -4.53 -14.05
N VAL A 146 1.88 -5.18 -15.22
CA VAL A 146 1.95 -4.52 -16.53
C VAL A 146 0.61 -4.61 -17.26
N PHE A 147 0.24 -3.59 -18.04
CA PHE A 147 -0.93 -3.68 -18.91
C PHE A 147 -0.69 -4.68 -20.05
N THR A 148 -1.77 -5.28 -20.55
CA THR A 148 -1.75 -6.45 -21.43
C THR A 148 -2.90 -6.45 -22.43
N GLY A 149 -2.79 -7.29 -23.46
CA GLY A 149 -3.82 -7.41 -24.49
C GLY A 149 -3.92 -6.11 -25.28
N ASP A 150 -5.07 -5.45 -25.17
CA ASP A 150 -5.34 -4.17 -25.83
C ASP A 150 -5.21 -2.95 -24.89
N GLY A 151 -4.78 -3.13 -23.64
CA GLY A 151 -4.68 -2.07 -22.63
C GLY A 151 -5.85 -2.00 -21.64
N THR A 152 -6.85 -2.88 -21.73
CA THR A 152 -7.99 -2.96 -20.79
C THR A 152 -7.80 -3.93 -19.63
N LYS A 153 -6.66 -4.63 -19.55
CA LYS A 153 -6.35 -5.64 -18.52
C LYS A 153 -4.88 -5.56 -18.14
N ALA A 154 -4.53 -6.01 -16.93
CA ALA A 154 -3.14 -6.08 -16.49
C ALA A 154 -2.79 -7.46 -15.91
N ALA A 155 -1.50 -7.75 -15.78
CA ALA A 155 -1.01 -8.97 -15.16
C ALA A 155 0.32 -8.77 -14.43
N PHE A 156 0.50 -9.48 -13.32
CA PHE A 156 1.80 -9.70 -12.69
C PHE A 156 2.22 -11.16 -12.88
N TYR A 157 3.42 -11.36 -13.40
CA TYR A 157 3.96 -12.68 -13.74
C TYR A 157 5.02 -13.11 -12.72
N GLY A 158 4.60 -13.78 -11.65
CA GLY A 158 5.52 -14.43 -10.71
C GLY A 158 6.04 -15.77 -11.27
N LYS A 159 7.16 -16.24 -10.71
CA LYS A 159 7.84 -17.49 -11.15
C LYS A 159 6.95 -18.73 -11.15
N ASN A 160 6.02 -18.83 -10.19
CA ASN A 160 5.18 -20.02 -9.97
C ASN A 160 3.67 -19.74 -10.12
N TYR A 161 3.27 -18.50 -10.42
CA TYR A 161 1.87 -18.07 -10.49
C TYR A 161 1.76 -16.73 -11.23
N THR A 162 0.63 -16.46 -11.87
CA THR A 162 0.31 -15.16 -12.48
C THR A 162 -0.92 -14.58 -11.82
N LEU A 163 -0.88 -13.29 -11.43
CA LEU A 163 -2.08 -12.54 -11.04
C LEU A 163 -2.61 -11.82 -12.27
N HIS A 164 -3.91 -11.95 -12.54
CA HIS A 164 -4.60 -11.25 -13.62
C HIS A 164 -5.56 -10.23 -13.04
N PHE A 165 -5.48 -9.00 -13.55
CA PHE A 165 -6.28 -7.85 -13.14
C PHE A 165 -7.27 -7.51 -14.26
N THR A 166 -8.55 -7.46 -13.93
CA THR A 166 -9.63 -7.00 -14.80
C THR A 166 -10.34 -5.81 -14.18
N PHE A 167 -10.78 -4.88 -15.03
CA PHE A 167 -11.43 -3.63 -14.63
C PHE A 167 -12.85 -3.63 -15.20
N PRO A 168 -13.84 -4.25 -14.51
CA PRO A 168 -15.23 -4.21 -14.95
C PRO A 168 -15.82 -2.80 -14.79
N ASP A 169 -16.88 -2.48 -15.53
CA ASP A 169 -17.51 -1.16 -15.52
C ASP A 169 -18.82 -1.15 -14.71
N ASN A 170 -18.81 -1.77 -13.52
CA ASN A 170 -20.02 -1.98 -12.72
C ASN A 170 -20.70 -0.67 -12.33
N HIS A 171 -19.89 0.35 -11.99
CA HIS A 171 -20.35 1.69 -11.64
C HIS A 171 -20.45 2.65 -12.84
N LYS A 172 -20.27 2.18 -14.08
CA LYS A 172 -20.39 2.97 -15.33
C LYS A 172 -19.47 4.20 -15.35
N ALA A 173 -18.22 3.98 -14.95
CA ALA A 173 -17.19 4.98 -14.80
C ALA A 173 -16.17 5.01 -15.96
N TYR A 174 -16.23 4.05 -16.90
CA TYR A 174 -15.26 3.91 -17.99
C TYR A 174 -14.95 5.26 -18.71
N PRO A 175 -13.67 5.64 -18.88
CA PRO A 175 -12.46 4.82 -18.68
C PRO A 175 -11.91 4.80 -17.24
N ALA A 176 -12.53 5.49 -16.27
CA ALA A 176 -12.07 5.48 -14.89
C ALA A 176 -12.24 4.10 -14.23
N VAL A 177 -11.18 3.60 -13.58
CA VAL A 177 -11.24 2.33 -12.85
C VAL A 177 -11.79 2.57 -11.44
N THR A 178 -13.10 2.42 -11.28
CA THR A 178 -13.78 2.31 -9.97
C THR A 178 -13.65 0.92 -9.38
N ASP A 179 -13.70 -0.11 -10.23
CA ASP A 179 -13.78 -1.53 -9.87
C ASP A 179 -12.57 -2.31 -10.36
N MET A 180 -12.12 -3.27 -9.56
CA MET A 180 -11.00 -4.16 -9.89
C MET A 180 -11.29 -5.58 -9.43
N GLU A 181 -11.05 -6.56 -10.30
CA GLU A 181 -11.08 -7.98 -9.95
C GLU A 181 -9.69 -8.57 -10.13
N ILE A 182 -9.27 -9.44 -9.20
CA ILE A 182 -7.95 -10.07 -9.24
C ILE A 182 -8.10 -11.58 -9.12
N SER A 183 -7.58 -12.30 -10.11
CA SER A 183 -7.52 -13.76 -10.12
C SER A 183 -6.08 -14.27 -10.09
N GLY A 184 -5.88 -15.55 -9.75
CA GLY A 184 -4.55 -16.16 -9.57
C GLY A 184 -4.04 -16.18 -8.12
N PHE A 185 -4.75 -15.53 -7.19
CA PHE A 185 -4.44 -15.51 -5.75
C PHE A 185 -5.72 -15.78 -4.94
N GLU A 186 -5.79 -16.92 -4.26
CA GLU A 186 -7.02 -17.46 -3.64
C GLU A 186 -7.74 -16.49 -2.66
N PRO A 187 -7.06 -15.66 -1.83
CA PRO A 187 -7.73 -14.69 -0.95
C PRO A 187 -8.56 -13.62 -1.68
N LEU A 188 -8.27 -13.35 -2.95
CA LEU A 188 -8.95 -12.33 -3.78
C LEU A 188 -10.02 -12.90 -4.72
N LYS A 189 -10.17 -14.22 -4.73
CA LYS A 189 -10.99 -14.95 -5.70
C LYS A 189 -12.48 -14.64 -5.54
N SER A 190 -13.12 -14.29 -6.65
CA SER A 190 -14.55 -13.93 -6.70
C SER A 190 -14.89 -12.78 -5.75
N ARG A 191 -14.09 -11.72 -5.82
CA ARG A 191 -14.26 -10.43 -5.12
C ARG A 191 -14.06 -9.29 -6.10
N THR A 192 -14.85 -8.24 -5.92
CA THR A 192 -14.63 -6.95 -6.56
C THR A 192 -14.03 -6.01 -5.53
N TYR A 193 -13.01 -5.26 -5.95
CA TYR A 193 -12.29 -4.29 -5.13
C TYR A 193 -12.61 -2.89 -5.65
N VAL A 194 -13.26 -2.07 -4.84
CA VAL A 194 -13.81 -0.78 -5.23
C VAL A 194 -13.07 0.40 -4.60
N ASN A 195 -12.84 1.47 -5.36
CA ASN A 195 -12.14 2.67 -4.91
C ASN A 195 -13.08 3.89 -4.93
N ASN A 196 -13.63 4.26 -3.78
CA ASN A 196 -14.48 5.45 -3.62
C ASN A 196 -13.67 6.78 -3.60
N GLY A 197 -12.36 6.73 -3.89
CA GLY A 197 -11.49 7.90 -4.03
C GLY A 197 -11.26 8.31 -5.51
N VAL A 198 -12.07 7.82 -6.44
CA VAL A 198 -11.99 8.15 -7.87
C VAL A 198 -12.77 9.45 -8.14
N PRO A 199 -12.11 10.57 -8.52
CA PRO A 199 -12.76 11.87 -8.62
C PRO A 199 -13.88 11.91 -9.66
N GLY A 200 -15.08 12.33 -9.24
CA GLY A 200 -16.28 12.42 -10.07
C GLY A 200 -17.03 11.09 -10.28
N HIS A 201 -16.62 10.03 -9.57
CA HIS A 201 -17.26 8.71 -9.57
C HIS A 201 -17.45 8.18 -8.14
N GLU A 202 -17.63 9.09 -7.18
CA GLU A 202 -17.86 8.77 -5.78
C GLU A 202 -19.25 8.14 -5.56
N PHE A 203 -19.31 7.06 -4.77
CA PHE A 203 -20.52 6.32 -4.41
C PHE A 203 -21.21 6.96 -3.20
N SER A 204 -22.55 6.98 -3.23
CA SER A 204 -23.46 7.57 -2.24
C SER A 204 -24.22 6.54 -1.42
#